data_AF-A0A7X3A9E1-F1
#
_entry.id   AF-A0A7X3A9E1-F1
#
_cell.length_a   1.000
_cell.length_b   1.000
_cell.length_c   1.000
_cell.angle_alpha   90.00
_cell.angle_beta   90.00
_cell.angle_gamma   90.00
#
_symmetry.space_group_name_H-M   'P 1'
#
loop_
_entity.id
_entity.type
_entity.pdbx_description
1 polymer ?
#
loop_
_entity_poly.entity_id
_entity_poly.type
_entity_poly.pdbx_seq_one_letter_code
_entity_poly.pdbx_strand_id
1 'polypeptide(L)'
;MQVRIALLAVQKAVSRRRFSLDFWGLLVRTVIIYFVVFLIMRFMGKREIGKLSVFDLVISVMIAEIAVIVIEDIGRPLWEGVMPMVVLLLIQVGMALIGLKSRKLRLLFDGEPSILMAKGKLNRDVMRKQRYNLDDLMQQLRENGVSRLADVEFAILETTGKLSVIPKSPSEVKNESDDEAASRKFDLGSIGNMTETKSDTPPKSVIPSKFRFEILPIPLIMDGKVQDSNLEKLDKTRFWLKNVLQEQGVHDFKDVFLCTIDHKGKLFIDSERKPRP
;
A
#
# COMPACT_ATOMS: atom_id res chain seq x y z
N MET A 1 -34.97 -14.81 66.96
CA MET A 1 -34.46 -15.80 65.98
C MET A 1 -35.08 -15.63 64.59
N GLN A 2 -36.41 -15.55 64.46
CA GLN A 2 -37.08 -15.45 63.15
C GLN A 2 -36.76 -14.20 62.32
N VAL A 3 -36.65 -13.02 62.95
CA VAL A 3 -36.31 -11.76 62.25
C VAL A 3 -34.94 -11.82 61.57
N ARG A 4 -33.95 -12.47 62.20
CA ARG A 4 -32.58 -12.60 61.66
C ARG A 4 -32.53 -13.57 60.47
N ILE A 5 -33.36 -14.62 60.48
CA ILE A 5 -33.52 -15.57 59.36
C ILE A 5 -34.22 -14.90 58.18
N ALA A 6 -35.28 -14.12 58.42
CA ALA A 6 -35.98 -13.35 57.41
C ALA A 6 -35.05 -12.30 56.75
N LEU A 7 -34.25 -11.59 57.55
CA LEU A 7 -33.29 -10.59 57.04
C LEU A 7 -32.21 -11.24 56.15
N LEU A 8 -31.68 -12.39 56.55
CA LEU A 8 -30.70 -13.16 55.77
C LEU A 8 -31.32 -13.71 54.48
N ALA A 9 -32.56 -14.19 54.52
CA ALA A 9 -33.27 -14.65 53.33
C ALA A 9 -33.52 -13.50 52.34
N VAL A 10 -33.90 -12.30 52.83
CA VAL A 10 -34.06 -11.10 52.01
C VAL A 10 -32.71 -10.64 51.44
N GLN A 11 -31.64 -10.59 52.23
CA GLN A 11 -30.30 -10.23 51.73
C GLN A 11 -29.79 -11.22 50.68
N LYS A 12 -30.02 -12.53 50.88
CA LYS A 12 -29.63 -13.58 49.93
C LYS A 12 -30.48 -13.54 48.66
N ALA A 13 -31.78 -13.23 48.76
CA ALA A 13 -32.66 -13.03 47.62
C ALA A 13 -32.31 -11.76 46.83
N VAL A 14 -32.01 -10.65 47.52
CA VAL A 14 -31.55 -9.39 46.91
C VAL A 14 -30.18 -9.59 46.24
N SER A 15 -29.23 -10.25 46.89
CA SER A 15 -27.92 -10.58 46.32
C SER A 15 -28.04 -11.48 45.09
N ARG A 16 -28.86 -12.54 45.15
CA ARG A 16 -29.09 -13.46 44.03
C ARG A 16 -29.82 -12.77 42.86
N ARG A 17 -30.77 -11.87 43.14
CA ARG A 17 -31.49 -11.08 42.13
C ARG A 17 -30.59 -10.01 41.49
N ARG A 18 -29.73 -9.36 42.27
CA ARG A 18 -28.73 -8.39 41.80
C ARG A 18 -27.71 -9.05 40.88
N PHE A 19 -27.13 -10.17 41.31
CA PHE A 19 -26.21 -10.96 40.50
C PHE A 19 -26.81 -11.43 39.16
N SER A 20 -28.09 -11.85 39.15
CA SER A 20 -28.77 -12.25 37.91
C SER A 20 -29.03 -11.09 36.94
N LEU A 21 -29.27 -9.88 37.46
CA LEU A 21 -29.47 -8.68 36.63
C LEU A 21 -28.15 -8.17 36.06
N ASP A 22 -27.07 -8.24 36.84
CA ASP A 22 -25.72 -7.86 36.41
C ASP A 22 -25.21 -8.81 35.31
N PHE A 23 -25.42 -10.12 35.47
CA PHE A 23 -25.08 -11.13 34.45
C PHE A 23 -25.84 -10.91 33.13
N TRP A 24 -27.14 -10.65 33.20
CA TRP A 24 -27.95 -10.40 32.01
C TRP A 24 -27.58 -9.07 31.34
N GLY A 25 -27.28 -8.03 32.14
CA GLY A 25 -26.79 -6.75 31.66
C GLY A 25 -25.48 -6.89 30.89
N LEU A 26 -24.54 -7.69 31.42
CA LEU A 26 -23.27 -7.99 30.76
C LEU A 26 -23.50 -8.72 29.43
N LEU A 27 -24.35 -9.75 29.39
CA LEU A 27 -24.65 -10.51 28.17
C LEU A 27 -25.21 -9.60 27.07
N VAL A 28 -26.24 -8.81 27.37
CA VAL A 28 -26.86 -7.89 26.41
C VAL A 28 -25.85 -6.85 25.90
N ARG A 29 -25.05 -6.29 26.80
CA ARG A 29 -24.01 -5.32 26.46
C ARG A 29 -22.92 -5.92 25.57
N THR A 30 -22.44 -7.12 25.88
CA THR A 30 -21.45 -7.81 25.04
C THR A 30 -21.99 -8.07 23.64
N VAL A 31 -23.27 -8.47 23.52
CA VAL A 31 -23.92 -8.66 22.21
C VAL A 31 -24.01 -7.33 21.45
N ILE A 32 -24.45 -6.25 22.11
CA ILE A 32 -24.53 -4.93 21.48
C ILE A 32 -23.15 -4.46 21.00
N ILE A 33 -22.12 -4.55 21.86
CA ILE A 33 -20.76 -4.12 21.51
C ILE A 33 -20.17 -4.97 20.39
N TYR A 34 -20.42 -6.27 20.38
CA TYR A 34 -20.04 -7.14 19.26
C TYR A 34 -20.62 -6.62 17.93
N PHE A 35 -21.92 -6.30 17.89
CA PHE A 35 -22.54 -5.76 16.68
C PHE A 35 -22.00 -4.38 16.28
N VAL A 36 -21.71 -3.51 17.26
CA VAL A 36 -21.11 -2.20 17.00
C VAL A 36 -19.70 -2.35 16.40
N VAL A 37 -18.85 -3.18 17.01
CA VAL A 37 -17.50 -3.46 16.50
C VAL A 37 -17.57 -4.11 15.12
N PHE A 38 -18.44 -5.10 14.93
CA PHE A 38 -18.66 -5.73 13.62
C PHE A 38 -19.07 -4.70 12.55
N LEU A 39 -19.98 -3.78 12.88
CA LEU A 39 -20.43 -2.74 11.97
C LEU A 39 -19.28 -1.79 11.60
N ILE A 40 -18.45 -1.41 12.58
CA ILE A 40 -17.28 -0.56 12.34
C ILE A 40 -16.27 -1.26 11.43
N MET A 41 -15.92 -2.52 11.71
CA MET A 41 -15.06 -3.34 10.83
C MET A 41 -15.66 -3.46 9.44
N ARG A 42 -16.97 -3.68 9.33
CA ARG A 42 -17.68 -3.72 8.05
C ARG A 42 -17.52 -2.43 7.25
N PHE A 43 -17.56 -1.27 7.92
CA PHE A 43 -17.36 0.04 7.30
C PHE A 43 -15.89 0.37 7.01
N MET A 44 -14.91 -0.24 7.71
CA MET A 44 -13.49 -0.15 7.36
C MET A 44 -13.20 -0.69 5.95
N GLY A 45 -14.10 -1.54 5.41
CA GLY A 45 -14.15 -1.90 4.00
C GLY A 45 -13.41 -3.21 3.68
N LYS A 46 -13.29 -3.56 2.39
CA LYS A 46 -12.79 -4.88 1.94
C LYS A 46 -11.25 -5.07 2.03
N ARG A 47 -10.52 -4.24 2.80
CA ARG A 47 -9.04 -4.24 2.81
C ARG A 47 -8.38 -5.22 3.81
N GLU A 48 -9.15 -6.07 4.48
CA GLU A 48 -8.83 -6.46 5.85
C GLU A 48 -7.80 -7.58 6.12
N ILE A 49 -7.27 -8.35 5.17
CA ILE A 49 -6.47 -9.56 5.57
C ILE A 49 -5.07 -9.67 4.95
N GLY A 50 -4.66 -8.77 4.05
CA GLY A 50 -3.32 -8.88 3.41
C GLY A 50 -2.55 -7.59 3.15
N LYS A 51 -3.19 -6.43 3.37
CA LYS A 51 -2.65 -5.09 3.08
C LYS A 51 -3.16 -4.05 4.09
N LEU A 52 -3.39 -4.44 5.36
CA LEU A 52 -3.80 -3.50 6.40
C LEU A 52 -2.74 -2.40 6.51
N SER A 53 -3.18 -1.15 6.43
CA SER A 53 -2.31 -0.03 6.74
C SER A 53 -1.95 -0.10 8.23
N VAL A 54 -0.79 0.43 8.61
CA VAL A 54 -0.42 0.55 10.04
C VAL A 54 -1.51 1.30 10.82
N PHE A 55 -2.18 2.25 10.18
CA PHE A 55 -3.31 2.98 10.74
C PHE A 55 -4.53 2.07 11.02
N ASP A 56 -4.84 1.14 10.12
CA ASP A 56 -5.95 0.21 10.31
C ASP A 56 -5.70 -0.70 11.52
N LEU A 57 -4.44 -1.13 11.71
CA LEU A 57 -4.04 -1.91 12.87
C LEU A 57 -4.20 -1.12 14.18
N VAL A 58 -3.69 0.11 14.22
CA VAL A 58 -3.79 0.98 15.41
C VAL A 58 -5.26 1.24 15.77
N ILE A 59 -6.11 1.51 14.79
CA ILE A 59 -7.55 1.72 15.02
C ILE A 59 -8.26 0.45 15.49
N SER A 60 -7.91 -0.71 14.92
CA SER A 60 -8.46 -2.00 15.35
C SER A 60 -8.14 -2.29 16.82
N VAL A 61 -6.89 -2.03 17.24
CA VAL A 61 -6.47 -2.19 18.64
C VAL A 61 -7.22 -1.21 19.55
N MET A 62 -7.34 0.07 19.18
CA MET A 62 -8.09 1.05 19.97
C MET A 62 -9.56 0.66 20.15
N ILE A 63 -10.23 0.18 19.09
CA ILE A 63 -11.63 -0.26 19.17
C ILE A 63 -11.76 -1.46 20.12
N ALA A 64 -10.83 -2.41 20.06
CA ALA A 64 -10.83 -3.57 20.94
C ALA A 64 -10.66 -3.15 22.41
N GLU A 65 -9.73 -2.26 22.72
CA GLU A 65 -9.53 -1.73 24.07
C GLU A 65 -10.76 -1.00 24.60
N ILE A 66 -11.36 -0.12 23.79
CA ILE A 66 -12.58 0.60 24.17
C ILE A 66 -13.74 -0.38 24.39
N ALA A 67 -13.86 -1.42 23.55
CA ALA A 67 -14.88 -2.45 23.69
C ALA A 67 -14.76 -3.20 25.02
N VAL A 68 -13.54 -3.55 25.42
CA VAL A 68 -13.27 -4.22 26.71
C VAL A 68 -13.71 -3.33 27.88
N ILE A 69 -13.30 -2.05 27.88
CA ILE A 69 -13.66 -1.09 28.94
C ILE A 69 -15.18 -0.97 29.09
N VAL A 70 -15.91 -0.92 27.95
CA VAL A 70 -17.37 -0.81 27.98
C VAL A 70 -18.03 -2.07 28.52
N ILE A 71 -17.51 -3.24 28.15
CA ILE A 71 -18.06 -4.53 28.60
C ILE A 71 -17.85 -4.72 30.11
N GLU A 72 -16.71 -4.29 30.65
CA GLU A 72 -16.33 -4.50 32.05
C GLU A 72 -17.13 -3.62 33.04
N ASP A 73 -17.34 -2.34 32.73
CA ASP A 73 -17.98 -1.40 33.67
C ASP A 73 -19.49 -1.26 33.46
N ILE A 74 -20.27 -2.22 34.00
CA ILE A 74 -21.75 -2.27 33.94
C ILE A 74 -22.42 -0.98 34.46
N GLY A 75 -21.75 -0.21 35.33
CA GLY A 75 -22.29 1.00 35.93
C GLY A 75 -22.32 2.20 34.99
N ARG A 76 -21.44 2.23 33.98
CA ARG A 76 -21.40 3.33 33.00
C ARG A 76 -22.42 3.14 31.89
N PRO A 77 -23.02 4.21 31.36
CA PRO A 77 -23.89 4.10 30.19
C PRO A 77 -23.12 3.67 28.93
N LEU A 78 -23.74 2.86 28.07
CA LEU A 78 -23.14 2.34 26.82
C LEU A 78 -22.62 3.44 25.87
N TRP A 79 -23.25 4.62 25.88
CA TRP A 79 -22.87 5.70 24.97
C TRP A 79 -21.44 6.19 25.22
N GLU A 80 -20.92 6.08 26.46
CA GLU A 80 -19.57 6.53 26.81
C GLU A 80 -18.48 5.82 26.01
N GLY A 81 -18.71 4.59 25.56
CA GLY A 81 -17.77 3.91 24.66
C GLY A 81 -18.22 3.78 23.21
N VAL A 82 -19.53 3.80 22.93
CA VAL A 82 -20.00 3.85 21.54
C VAL A 82 -19.58 5.18 20.88
N MET A 83 -19.60 6.30 21.60
CA MET A 83 -19.25 7.61 21.02
C MET A 83 -17.79 7.67 20.56
N PRO A 84 -16.76 7.32 21.37
CA PRO A 84 -15.38 7.22 20.90
C PRO A 84 -15.21 6.27 19.70
N MET A 85 -15.87 5.11 19.72
CA MET A 85 -15.82 4.16 18.60
C MET A 85 -16.39 4.75 17.29
N VAL A 86 -17.51 5.48 17.37
CA VAL A 86 -18.11 6.16 16.22
C VAL A 86 -17.20 7.30 15.73
N VAL A 87 -16.57 8.05 16.63
CA VAL A 87 -15.60 9.09 16.25
C VAL A 87 -14.41 8.48 15.51
N LEU A 88 -13.86 7.37 16.01
CA LEU A 88 -12.79 6.63 15.32
C LEU A 88 -13.23 6.18 13.92
N LEU A 89 -14.46 5.65 13.78
CA LEU A 89 -15.02 5.29 12.48
C LEU A 89 -15.13 6.49 11.54
N LEU A 90 -15.63 7.63 12.02
CA LEU A 90 -15.75 8.84 11.21
C LEU A 90 -14.39 9.38 10.76
N ILE A 91 -13.39 9.35 11.65
CA ILE A 91 -12.01 9.71 11.31
C ILE A 91 -11.48 8.76 10.23
N GLN A 92 -11.68 7.46 10.38
CA GLN A 92 -11.24 6.44 9.42
C GLN A 92 -11.87 6.64 8.03
N VAL A 93 -13.20 6.76 7.97
CA VAL A 93 -13.92 7.01 6.71
C VAL A 93 -13.52 8.37 6.12
N GLY A 94 -13.37 9.39 6.97
CA GLY A 94 -12.90 10.71 6.58
C GLY A 94 -11.53 10.68 5.92
N MET A 95 -10.56 9.99 6.53
CA MET A 95 -9.23 9.79 5.96
C MET A 95 -9.29 9.06 4.62
N ALA A 96 -10.14 8.03 4.50
CA ALA A 96 -10.33 7.33 3.23
C ALA A 96 -10.86 8.28 2.13
N LEU A 97 -11.89 9.06 2.42
CA LEU A 97 -12.48 10.03 1.48
C LEU A 97 -11.48 11.13 1.11
N ILE A 98 -10.74 11.65 2.08
CA ILE A 98 -9.71 12.68 1.88
C ILE A 98 -8.55 12.13 1.05
N GLY A 99 -8.12 10.89 1.30
CA GLY A 99 -7.08 10.20 0.54
C GLY A 99 -7.46 9.96 -0.92
N LEU A 100 -8.75 9.78 -1.22
CA LEU A 100 -9.24 9.72 -2.60
C LEU A 100 -9.11 11.07 -3.32
N LYS A 101 -9.33 12.19 -2.61
CA LYS A 101 -9.28 13.54 -3.18
C LYS A 101 -7.85 14.10 -3.26
N SER A 102 -6.99 13.77 -2.29
CA SER A 102 -5.64 14.32 -2.16
C SER A 102 -4.58 13.23 -2.16
N ARG A 103 -3.79 13.19 -3.24
CA ARG A 103 -2.64 12.27 -3.33
C ARG A 103 -1.59 12.55 -2.24
N LYS A 104 -1.40 13.80 -1.81
CA LYS A 104 -0.42 14.14 -0.77
C LYS A 104 -0.77 13.54 0.58
N LEU A 105 -2.05 13.60 0.96
CA LEU A 105 -2.51 13.03 2.23
C LEU A 105 -2.46 11.51 2.19
N ARG A 106 -2.84 10.90 1.07
CA ARG A 106 -2.62 9.47 0.85
C ARG A 106 -1.15 9.08 1.00
N LEU A 107 -0.21 9.83 0.43
CA LEU A 107 1.22 9.52 0.57
C LEU A 107 1.77 9.77 1.99
N LEU A 108 1.18 10.71 2.75
CA LEU A 108 1.56 10.96 4.14
C LEU A 108 1.12 9.83 5.07
N PHE A 109 -0.09 9.30 4.88
CA PHE A 109 -0.66 8.25 5.74
C PHE A 109 -0.35 6.83 5.22
N ASP A 110 -0.56 6.55 3.94
CA ASP A 110 -0.32 5.22 3.38
C ASP A 110 1.15 5.01 2.99
N GLY A 111 1.97 6.06 2.98
CA GLY A 111 3.36 6.02 2.54
C GLY A 111 3.53 6.00 1.01
N GLU A 112 4.78 5.93 0.56
CA GLU A 112 5.14 5.73 -0.85
C GLU A 112 5.90 4.42 -1.04
N PRO A 113 5.53 3.58 -2.03
CA PRO A 113 6.33 2.42 -2.38
C PRO A 113 7.70 2.86 -2.89
N SER A 114 8.74 2.10 -2.54
CA SER A 114 10.13 2.46 -2.81
C SER A 114 10.81 1.42 -3.70
N ILE A 115 11.42 1.86 -4.79
CA ILE A 115 12.16 0.97 -5.69
C ILE A 115 13.54 0.70 -5.09
N LEU A 116 13.75 -0.52 -4.60
CA LEU A 116 15.04 -0.95 -4.02
C LEU A 116 16.02 -1.42 -5.08
N MET A 117 15.52 -1.98 -6.19
CA MET A 117 16.32 -2.49 -7.29
C MET A 117 15.64 -2.25 -8.63
N ALA A 118 16.43 -1.90 -9.64
CA ALA A 118 16.01 -1.83 -11.03
C ALA A 118 17.12 -2.35 -11.95
N LYS A 119 16.78 -3.22 -12.91
CA LYS A 119 17.65 -3.82 -13.92
C LYS A 119 18.91 -4.45 -13.32
N GLY A 120 18.74 -5.23 -12.25
CA GLY A 120 19.85 -5.85 -11.51
C GLY A 120 20.73 -4.87 -10.70
N LYS A 121 20.44 -3.56 -10.68
CA LYS A 121 21.20 -2.55 -9.91
C LYS A 121 20.45 -2.18 -8.62
N LEU A 122 21.17 -2.27 -7.51
CA LEU A 122 20.69 -1.92 -6.16
C LEU A 122 20.72 -0.41 -5.94
N ASN A 123 19.63 0.15 -5.43
CA ASN A 123 19.56 1.54 -4.98
C ASN A 123 19.88 1.64 -3.48
N ARG A 124 21.18 1.72 -3.16
CA ARG A 124 21.66 1.76 -1.76
C ARG A 124 21.15 2.97 -0.98
N ASP A 125 20.95 4.11 -1.63
CA ASP A 125 20.45 5.32 -0.98
C ASP A 125 19.00 5.14 -0.50
N VAL A 126 18.15 4.53 -1.34
CA VAL A 126 16.77 4.22 -0.98
C VAL A 126 16.71 3.14 0.10
N MET A 127 17.51 2.08 -0.02
CA MET A 127 17.63 1.04 1.01
C MET A 127 18.02 1.63 2.37
N ARG A 128 19.00 2.54 2.41
CA ARG A 128 19.39 3.24 3.66
C ARG A 128 18.26 4.08 4.24
N LYS A 129 17.53 4.83 3.39
CA LYS A 129 16.37 5.64 3.83
C LYS A 129 15.25 4.78 4.40
N GLN A 130 15.00 3.62 3.78
CA GLN A 130 13.98 2.66 4.22
C GLN A 130 14.46 1.72 5.33
N ARG A 131 15.71 1.89 5.81
CA ARG A 131 16.35 0.99 6.79
C ARG A 131 16.28 -0.49 6.38
N TYR A 132 16.30 -0.74 5.08
CA TYR A 132 16.16 -2.06 4.49
C TYR A 132 17.55 -2.56 4.10
N ASN A 133 18.00 -3.66 4.70
CA ASN A 133 19.35 -4.16 4.47
C ASN A 133 19.39 -5.14 3.27
N LEU A 134 20.58 -5.56 2.86
CA LEU A 134 20.74 -6.50 1.75
C LEU A 134 20.22 -7.90 2.10
N ASP A 135 20.33 -8.32 3.35
CA ASP A 135 19.87 -9.62 3.83
C ASP A 135 18.34 -9.72 3.78
N ASP A 136 17.62 -8.65 4.18
CA ASP A 136 16.16 -8.50 4.09
C ASP A 136 15.71 -8.64 2.63
N LEU A 137 16.42 -7.93 1.73
CA LEU A 137 16.15 -8.00 0.30
C LEU A 137 16.36 -9.40 -0.26
N MET A 138 17.47 -10.03 0.10
CA MET A 138 17.78 -11.40 -0.33
C MET A 138 16.79 -12.42 0.23
N GLN A 139 16.38 -12.26 1.48
CA GLN A 139 15.37 -13.11 2.10
C GLN A 139 14.03 -12.97 1.36
N GLN A 140 13.55 -11.74 1.14
CA GLN A 140 12.27 -11.55 0.46
C GLN A 140 12.31 -11.94 -1.02
N LEU A 141 13.45 -11.79 -1.70
CA LEU A 141 13.62 -12.36 -3.04
C LEU A 141 13.47 -13.89 -3.03
N ARG A 142 14.06 -14.58 -2.04
CA ARG A 142 13.91 -16.04 -1.89
C ARG A 142 12.49 -16.46 -1.57
N GLU A 143 11.79 -15.71 -0.71
CA GLU A 143 10.36 -15.94 -0.41
C GLU A 143 9.50 -15.81 -1.68
N ASN A 144 9.90 -14.95 -2.61
CA ASN A 144 9.29 -14.81 -3.95
C ASN A 144 9.85 -15.80 -5.01
N GLY A 145 10.64 -16.80 -4.60
CA GLY A 145 11.18 -17.82 -5.50
C GLY A 145 12.37 -17.37 -6.36
N VAL A 146 12.98 -16.22 -6.08
CA VAL A 146 14.12 -15.68 -6.82
C VAL A 146 15.40 -15.82 -6.02
N SER A 147 16.39 -16.54 -6.57
CA SER A 147 17.67 -16.81 -5.90
C SER A 147 18.81 -15.88 -6.33
N ARG A 148 18.67 -15.22 -7.48
CA ARG A 148 19.70 -14.35 -8.09
C ARG A 148 19.16 -12.94 -8.27
N LEU A 149 19.90 -11.93 -7.81
CA LEU A 149 19.54 -10.53 -8.01
C LEU A 149 19.59 -10.12 -9.49
N ALA A 150 20.48 -10.74 -10.27
CA ALA A 150 20.65 -10.44 -11.69
C ALA A 150 19.40 -10.75 -12.52
N ASP A 151 18.58 -11.67 -12.04
CA ASP A 151 17.36 -12.15 -12.71
C ASP A 151 16.15 -11.26 -12.36
N VAL A 152 16.36 -10.23 -11.53
CA VAL A 152 15.34 -9.27 -11.10
C VAL A 152 15.39 -8.04 -11.99
N GLU A 153 14.29 -7.77 -12.68
CA GLU A 153 14.12 -6.53 -13.41
C GLU A 153 13.78 -5.41 -12.43
N PHE A 154 12.92 -5.66 -11.44
CA PHE A 154 12.62 -4.70 -10.39
C PHE A 154 12.23 -5.34 -9.07
N ALA A 155 12.64 -4.68 -7.99
CA ALA A 155 12.21 -5.00 -6.64
C ALA A 155 11.63 -3.74 -5.98
N ILE A 156 10.33 -3.77 -5.69
CA ILE A 156 9.57 -2.64 -5.11
C ILE A 156 9.20 -3.00 -3.68
N LEU A 157 9.65 -2.21 -2.71
CA LEU A 157 9.19 -2.28 -1.34
C LEU A 157 7.85 -1.55 -1.22
N GLU A 158 6.79 -2.32 -1.02
CA GLU A 158 5.45 -1.80 -0.78
C GLU A 158 5.36 -1.15 0.60
N THR A 159 4.37 -0.27 0.80
CA THR A 159 4.17 0.42 2.08
C THR A 159 3.72 -0.52 3.21
N THR A 160 3.30 -1.73 2.85
CA THR A 160 3.04 -2.85 3.77
C THR A 160 4.32 -3.52 4.30
N GLY A 161 5.49 -3.17 3.76
CA GLY A 161 6.78 -3.82 4.06
C GLY A 161 7.08 -5.08 3.22
N LYS A 162 6.14 -5.50 2.37
CA LYS A 162 6.34 -6.61 1.42
C LYS A 162 7.10 -6.15 0.19
N LEU A 163 7.98 -7.00 -0.32
CA LEU A 163 8.68 -6.82 -1.58
C LEU A 163 7.86 -7.42 -2.72
N SER A 164 7.54 -6.59 -3.70
CA SER A 164 7.03 -7.01 -5.00
C SER A 164 8.20 -7.20 -5.95
N VAL A 165 8.30 -8.37 -6.56
CA VAL A 165 9.43 -8.76 -7.42
C VAL A 165 8.93 -8.97 -8.83
N ILE A 166 9.54 -8.27 -9.78
CA ILE A 166 9.33 -8.49 -11.21
C ILE A 166 10.62 -9.06 -11.80
N PRO A 167 10.60 -10.33 -12.27
CA PRO A 167 11.76 -10.96 -12.90
C PRO A 167 11.99 -10.43 -14.31
N LYS A 168 13.24 -10.49 -14.79
CA LYS A 168 13.61 -10.19 -16.18
C LYS A 168 12.95 -11.17 -17.14
N SER A 169 12.59 -10.70 -18.33
CA SER A 169 12.10 -11.57 -19.41
C SER A 169 13.20 -12.54 -19.86
N PRO A 170 12.89 -13.83 -20.14
CA PRO A 170 13.87 -14.81 -20.63
C PRO A 170 14.65 -14.37 -21.87
N SER A 171 14.07 -13.49 -22.68
CA SER A 171 14.67 -12.92 -23.89
C SER A 171 15.79 -11.92 -23.62
N GLU A 172 15.76 -11.22 -22.48
CA GLU A 172 16.76 -10.20 -22.11
C GLU A 172 17.98 -10.81 -21.42
N VAL A 173 17.80 -11.94 -20.73
CA VAL A 173 18.88 -12.67 -20.03
C VAL A 173 19.95 -13.18 -21.00
N LYS A 174 19.60 -13.43 -22.27
CA LYS A 174 20.53 -13.92 -23.30
C LYS A 174 21.39 -12.82 -23.94
N ASN A 175 20.93 -11.58 -23.97
CA ASN A 175 21.67 -10.52 -24.67
C ASN A 175 22.81 -9.93 -23.82
N GLU A 176 22.70 -9.94 -22.49
CA GLU A 176 23.75 -9.42 -21.59
C GLU A 176 24.94 -10.38 -21.42
N SER A 177 24.74 -11.70 -21.59
CA SER A 177 25.84 -12.69 -21.47
C SER A 177 26.83 -12.66 -22.64
N ASP A 178 26.40 -12.15 -23.79
CA ASP A 178 27.21 -12.15 -25.01
C ASP A 178 28.10 -10.88 -25.10
N ASP A 179 27.69 -9.76 -24.50
CA ASP A 179 28.44 -8.50 -24.51
C ASP A 179 29.64 -8.49 -23.52
N GLU A 180 29.55 -9.20 -22.39
CA GLU A 180 30.68 -9.29 -21.43
C GLU A 180 31.84 -10.16 -21.96
N ALA A 181 31.58 -11.12 -22.85
CA ALA A 181 32.61 -11.99 -23.42
C ALA A 181 33.49 -11.26 -24.45
N ALA A 182 32.97 -10.23 -25.12
CA ALA A 182 33.71 -9.44 -26.10
C ALA A 182 34.73 -8.48 -25.44
N SER A 183 34.53 -8.11 -24.18
CA SER A 183 35.32 -7.09 -23.48
C SER A 183 36.57 -7.62 -22.75
N ARG A 184 36.80 -8.95 -22.71
CA ARG A 184 37.93 -9.58 -22.00
C ARG A 184 39.13 -9.95 -22.88
N LYS A 185 39.15 -9.52 -24.14
CA LYS A 185 40.25 -9.76 -25.09
C LYS A 185 40.97 -8.47 -25.49
N PHE A 186 41.40 -7.65 -24.54
CA PHE A 186 42.49 -6.71 -24.76
C PHE A 186 43.12 -6.44 -23.39
N ASP A 187 44.43 -6.21 -23.37
CA ASP A 187 45.27 -5.91 -22.18
C ASP A 187 45.96 -7.12 -21.53
N LEU A 188 46.81 -7.79 -22.31
CA LEU A 188 48.07 -8.31 -21.77
C LEU A 188 49.23 -7.90 -22.68
N GLY A 189 49.80 -6.72 -22.40
CA GLY A 189 51.08 -6.30 -22.97
C GLY A 189 51.14 -4.83 -23.37
N SER A 190 51.53 -3.95 -22.45
CA SER A 190 52.58 -2.94 -22.70
C SER A 190 52.91 -2.17 -21.42
N ILE A 191 54.18 -2.22 -21.01
CA ILE A 191 54.78 -1.30 -20.04
C ILE A 191 55.27 -0.08 -20.83
N GLY A 192 54.86 1.13 -20.45
CA GLY A 192 55.43 2.35 -21.04
C GLY A 192 54.71 3.65 -20.69
N ASN A 193 55.34 4.41 -19.78
CA ASN A 193 55.35 5.86 -19.60
C ASN A 193 54.11 6.64 -19.11
N MET A 194 54.40 7.46 -18.10
CA MET A 194 53.62 8.57 -17.56
C MET A 194 53.35 9.63 -18.63
N THR A 195 52.12 10.14 -18.67
CA THR A 195 51.84 11.54 -18.95
C THR A 195 50.54 11.93 -18.26
N GLU A 196 50.63 12.91 -17.35
CA GLU A 196 49.46 13.57 -16.77
C GLU A 196 48.69 14.32 -17.87
N THR A 197 47.37 14.17 -17.91
CA THR A 197 46.50 15.23 -18.45
C THR A 197 45.21 15.29 -17.64
N LYS A 198 44.96 16.46 -17.06
CA LYS A 198 43.81 16.84 -16.25
C LYS A 198 42.49 16.72 -17.03
N SER A 199 41.49 16.07 -16.43
CA SER A 199 40.06 16.41 -16.64
C SER A 199 39.16 15.75 -15.58
N ASP A 200 39.29 16.13 -14.31
CA ASP A 200 38.35 15.67 -13.27
C ASP A 200 37.06 16.48 -13.29
N THR A 201 36.21 16.17 -14.26
CA THR A 201 34.77 16.42 -14.14
C THR A 201 34.22 15.31 -13.25
N PRO A 202 33.52 15.57 -12.14
CA PRO A 202 32.96 14.50 -11.32
C PRO A 202 32.02 13.64 -12.20
N PRO A 203 32.02 12.30 -12.04
CA PRO A 203 31.23 11.43 -12.89
C PRO A 203 29.78 11.86 -12.82
N LYS A 204 29.25 12.29 -13.98
CA LYS A 204 27.84 12.63 -14.16
C LYS A 204 27.02 11.52 -13.55
N SER A 205 26.31 11.85 -12.47
CA SER A 205 25.29 11.03 -11.85
C SER A 205 24.41 10.38 -12.93
N VAL A 206 24.47 9.05 -13.04
CA VAL A 206 23.87 8.24 -14.12
C VAL A 206 22.35 8.11 -13.98
N ILE A 207 21.69 9.00 -13.23
CA ILE A 207 20.26 8.89 -12.94
C ILE A 207 19.59 10.23 -13.26
N PRO A 208 18.80 10.32 -14.35
CA PRO A 208 17.85 11.41 -14.51
C PRO A 208 16.80 11.35 -13.38
N SER A 209 16.53 12.51 -12.78
CA SER A 209 15.87 12.73 -11.50
C SER A 209 14.33 12.70 -11.51
N LYS A 210 13.69 12.07 -12.49
CA LYS A 210 12.22 11.98 -12.55
C LYS A 210 11.76 10.57 -12.95
N PHE A 211 11.32 9.82 -11.93
CA PHE A 211 10.32 8.74 -11.97
C PHE A 211 10.47 7.62 -13.01
N ARG A 212 10.87 6.42 -12.58
CA ARG A 212 10.70 5.18 -13.36
C ARG A 212 9.70 4.25 -12.67
N PHE A 213 8.40 4.55 -12.84
CA PHE A 213 7.28 3.64 -12.60
C PHE A 213 7.18 2.58 -13.72
N GLU A 214 8.30 1.98 -14.15
CA GLU A 214 8.41 1.16 -15.37
C GLU A 214 7.71 -0.21 -15.29
N ILE A 215 6.74 -0.38 -14.41
CA ILE A 215 6.08 -1.67 -14.20
C ILE A 215 4.59 -1.51 -14.01
N LEU A 216 4.18 -0.41 -13.41
CA LEU A 216 2.77 -0.09 -13.28
C LEU A 216 2.35 0.71 -14.52
N PRO A 217 1.32 0.26 -15.24
CA PRO A 217 0.83 1.01 -16.39
C PRO A 217 0.39 2.40 -15.93
N ILE A 218 0.94 3.43 -16.57
CA ILE A 218 0.77 4.82 -16.18
C ILE A 218 -0.59 5.28 -16.73
N PRO A 219 -1.52 5.75 -15.87
CA PRO A 219 -2.82 6.23 -16.33
C PRO A 219 -2.67 7.55 -17.06
N LEU A 220 -3.15 7.59 -18.29
CA LEU A 220 -3.20 8.76 -19.17
C LEU A 220 -4.57 9.42 -19.16
N ILE A 221 -5.65 8.64 -18.97
CA ILE A 221 -7.02 9.12 -18.77
C ILE A 221 -7.65 8.34 -17.61
N MET A 222 -8.34 9.06 -16.73
CA MET A 222 -9.19 8.49 -15.68
C MET A 222 -10.52 9.24 -15.65
N ASP A 223 -11.65 8.53 -15.73
CA ASP A 223 -13.01 9.07 -15.68
C ASP A 223 -13.26 10.21 -16.70
N GLY A 224 -12.70 10.06 -17.89
CA GLY A 224 -12.77 11.04 -18.97
C GLY A 224 -11.86 12.26 -18.80
N LYS A 225 -10.99 12.28 -17.79
CA LYS A 225 -10.02 13.37 -17.53
C LYS A 225 -8.60 12.94 -17.85
N VAL A 226 -7.97 13.70 -18.73
CA VAL A 226 -6.56 13.53 -19.10
C VAL A 226 -5.64 13.84 -17.92
N GLN A 227 -4.65 12.98 -17.69
CA GLN A 227 -3.66 13.09 -16.63
C GLN A 227 -2.40 13.78 -17.17
N ASP A 228 -2.39 15.11 -17.26
CA ASP A 228 -1.29 15.89 -17.87
C ASP A 228 0.06 15.64 -17.21
N SER A 229 0.07 15.59 -15.88
CA SER A 229 1.30 15.30 -15.13
C SER A 229 1.91 13.93 -15.44
N ASN A 230 1.14 13.01 -16.02
CA ASN A 230 1.63 11.71 -16.46
C ASN A 230 2.06 11.75 -17.93
N LEU A 231 1.39 12.53 -18.78
CA LEU A 231 1.84 12.79 -20.14
C LEU A 231 3.20 13.51 -20.16
N GLU A 232 3.38 14.51 -19.31
CA GLU A 232 4.66 15.22 -19.15
C GLU A 232 5.80 14.29 -18.70
N LYS A 233 5.52 13.30 -17.85
CA LYS A 233 6.53 12.31 -17.43
C LYS A 233 6.96 11.37 -18.56
N LEU A 234 6.16 11.28 -19.61
CA LEU A 234 6.41 10.43 -20.77
C LEU A 234 6.90 11.24 -21.97
N ASP A 235 7.12 12.55 -21.80
CA ASP A 235 7.38 13.50 -22.89
C ASP A 235 6.33 13.38 -24.02
N LYS A 236 5.06 13.17 -23.64
CA LYS A 236 3.90 13.08 -24.55
C LYS A 236 2.98 14.27 -24.39
N THR A 237 2.20 14.53 -25.42
CA THR A 237 1.21 15.62 -25.45
C THR A 237 -0.21 15.07 -25.50
N ARG A 238 -1.19 15.91 -25.16
CA ARG A 238 -2.61 15.60 -25.37
C ARG A 238 -2.93 15.30 -26.84
N PHE A 239 -2.21 15.93 -27.77
CA PHE A 239 -2.36 15.70 -29.21
C PHE A 239 -1.95 14.27 -29.57
N TRP A 240 -0.79 13.82 -29.09
CA TRP A 240 -0.35 12.43 -29.26
C TRP A 240 -1.42 11.45 -28.71
N LEU A 241 -1.93 11.71 -27.50
CA LEU A 241 -2.95 10.87 -26.89
C LEU A 241 -4.24 10.82 -27.72
N LYS A 242 -4.67 11.96 -28.28
CA LYS A 242 -5.87 12.03 -29.14
C LYS A 242 -5.71 11.18 -30.40
N ASN A 243 -4.55 11.26 -31.07
CA ASN A 243 -4.32 10.50 -32.29
C ASN A 243 -4.38 8.99 -32.03
N VAL A 244 -3.74 8.53 -30.96
CA VAL A 244 -3.71 7.10 -30.63
C VAL A 244 -5.10 6.57 -30.22
N LEU A 245 -5.91 7.39 -29.53
CA LEU A 245 -7.29 7.01 -29.24
C LEU A 245 -8.15 6.92 -30.51
N GLN A 246 -7.93 7.84 -31.47
CA GLN A 246 -8.66 7.83 -32.74
C GLN A 246 -8.30 6.61 -33.60
N GLU A 247 -7.05 6.16 -33.59
CA GLU A 247 -6.62 4.90 -34.23
C GLU A 247 -7.35 3.68 -33.65
N GLN A 248 -7.80 3.77 -32.40
CA GLN A 248 -8.57 2.73 -31.69
C GLN A 248 -10.08 2.98 -31.72
N GLY A 249 -10.56 3.92 -32.54
CA GLY A 249 -11.99 4.21 -32.72
C GLY A 249 -12.63 5.08 -31.63
N VAL A 250 -11.83 5.74 -30.79
CA VAL A 250 -12.31 6.63 -29.72
C VAL A 250 -12.09 8.09 -30.08
N HIS A 251 -13.14 8.91 -30.07
CA HIS A 251 -13.09 10.28 -30.60
C HIS A 251 -12.98 11.39 -29.54
N ASP A 252 -13.49 11.16 -28.33
CA ASP A 252 -13.41 12.11 -27.20
C ASP A 252 -12.78 11.45 -25.97
N PHE A 253 -11.97 12.20 -25.23
CA PHE A 253 -11.41 11.76 -23.95
C PHE A 253 -12.51 11.44 -22.94
N LYS A 254 -13.66 12.13 -22.98
CA LYS A 254 -14.76 11.95 -22.04
C LYS A 254 -15.36 10.54 -22.06
N ASP A 255 -15.25 9.86 -23.19
CA ASP A 255 -15.78 8.51 -23.43
C ASP A 255 -14.85 7.42 -22.90
N VAL A 256 -13.66 7.79 -22.42
CA VAL A 256 -12.68 6.87 -21.86
C VAL A 256 -12.82 6.84 -20.34
N PHE A 257 -13.18 5.68 -19.80
CA PHE A 257 -13.14 5.44 -18.35
C PHE A 257 -11.69 5.33 -17.87
N LEU A 258 -10.87 4.52 -18.54
CA LEU A 258 -9.46 4.33 -18.20
C LEU A 258 -8.61 4.18 -19.46
N CYS A 259 -7.55 4.96 -19.59
CA CYS A 259 -6.49 4.71 -20.57
C CYS A 259 -5.16 4.68 -19.85
N THR A 260 -4.39 3.60 -20.02
CA THR A 260 -3.07 3.43 -19.41
C THR A 260 -2.05 2.97 -20.43
N ILE A 261 -0.78 3.34 -20.24
CA ILE A 261 0.34 2.86 -21.05
C ILE A 261 1.35 2.13 -20.17
N ASP A 262 1.75 0.92 -20.58
CA ASP A 262 2.79 0.17 -19.88
C ASP A 262 4.21 0.58 -20.34
N HIS A 263 5.24 0.01 -19.71
CA HIS A 263 6.64 0.29 -20.03
C HIS A 263 7.07 -0.20 -21.42
N LYS A 264 6.29 -1.09 -22.05
CA LYS A 264 6.51 -1.57 -23.43
C LYS A 264 5.82 -0.67 -24.46
N GLY A 265 5.14 0.39 -24.01
CA GLY A 265 4.38 1.28 -24.85
C GLY A 265 3.02 0.73 -25.28
N LYS A 266 2.58 -0.41 -24.72
CA LYS A 266 1.27 -0.98 -25.01
C LYS A 266 0.21 -0.20 -24.25
N LEU A 267 -0.79 0.26 -24.99
CA LEU A 267 -1.95 0.94 -24.43
C LEU A 267 -3.05 -0.05 -24.07
N PHE A 268 -3.71 0.23 -22.98
CA PHE A 268 -4.98 -0.35 -22.58
C PHE A 268 -6.00 0.78 -22.51
N ILE A 269 -7.14 0.60 -23.17
CA ILE A 269 -8.23 1.59 -23.24
C ILE A 269 -9.52 0.87 -22.84
N ASP A 270 -10.18 1.41 -21.83
CA ASP A 270 -11.52 1.04 -21.40
C ASP A 270 -12.44 2.24 -21.65
N SER A 271 -13.38 2.05 -22.58
CA SER A 271 -14.38 3.04 -22.99
C SER A 271 -15.76 2.77 -22.37
N GLU A 272 -15.92 1.74 -21.52
CA GLU A 272 -17.22 1.43 -20.94
C GLU A 272 -17.54 2.36 -19.76
N ARG A 273 -18.29 3.44 -20.02
CA ARG A 273 -19.17 4.03 -18.99
C ARG A 273 -20.47 3.24 -18.89
N LYS A 274 -20.42 1.96 -18.48
CA LYS A 274 -21.66 1.28 -18.05
C LYS A 274 -21.76 1.32 -16.53
N PRO A 275 -22.76 2.00 -15.94
CA PRO A 275 -23.25 1.53 -14.66
C PRO A 275 -23.80 0.13 -14.94
N ARG A 276 -23.22 -0.91 -14.34
CA ARG A 276 -23.89 -2.21 -14.32
C ARG A 276 -25.22 -2.01 -13.57
N PRO A 277 -26.36 -2.43 -14.12
CA PRO A 277 -27.63 -2.37 -13.43
C PRO A 277 -27.59 -3.16 -12.12
#